data_AF-A0A7C5LUQ2-F1
#
_entry.id   AF-A0A7C5LUQ2-F1
#
_cell.length_a   1.000
_cell.length_b   1.000
_cell.length_c   1.000
_cell.angle_alpha   90.00
_cell.angle_beta   90.00
_cell.angle_gamma   90.00
#
_symmetry.space_group_name_H-M   'P 1'
#
loop_
_entity.id
_entity.type
_entity.pdbx_description
1 polymer ?
#
loop_
_entity_poly.entity_id
_entity_poly.type
_entity_poly.pdbx_seq_one_letter_code
_entity_poly.pdbx_strand_id
1 'polypeptide(L)'
;MMPVFKNFEREWFSLRAFLRHIIIPWLIVSALAYMVASTGQDAHASFRRVILVLFFSLYFLVIRSGLLVMTRNLHDTLKKDYGEAYARELSAHQDFGLLGLKLGATLARIKRRLIDEQQRKRARQKQAFQPKP
;
A
#
# COMPACT_ATOMS: atom_id res chain seq x y z
N MET A 1 15.42 15.95 9.39
CA MET A 1 14.21 15.34 8.80
C MET A 1 13.87 16.12 7.52
N MET A 2 14.11 15.54 6.35
CA MET A 2 13.98 16.28 5.07
C MET A 2 12.52 16.61 4.74
N PRO A 3 12.20 17.82 4.23
CA PRO A 3 10.83 18.29 3.96
C PRO A 3 10.07 17.42 2.93
N VAL A 4 10.80 16.74 2.04
CA VAL A 4 10.23 15.83 1.01
C VAL A 4 9.47 14.65 1.64
N PHE A 5 9.99 14.13 2.76
CA PHE A 5 9.41 12.98 3.46
C PHE A 5 8.04 13.31 4.06
N LYS A 6 7.88 14.54 4.57
CA LYS A 6 6.67 15.01 5.22
C LYS A 6 5.52 15.21 4.23
N ASN A 7 5.85 15.63 3.00
CA ASN A 7 4.87 15.77 1.92
C ASN A 7 4.44 14.40 1.38
N PHE A 8 5.37 13.46 1.22
CA PHE A 8 5.05 12.10 0.79
C PHE A 8 4.16 11.35 1.79
N GLU A 9 4.47 11.40 3.09
CA GLU A 9 3.61 10.81 4.13
C GLU A 9 2.20 11.41 4.09
N ARG A 10 2.11 12.73 3.88
CA ARG A 10 0.84 13.46 3.87
C ARG A 10 0.03 13.26 2.60
N GLU A 11 0.64 12.99 1.46
CA GLU A 11 -0.07 12.71 0.20
C GLU A 11 -0.47 11.24 0.08
N TRP A 12 0.37 10.30 0.52
CA TRP A 12 0.12 8.86 0.34
C TRP A 12 -0.64 8.21 1.49
N PHE A 13 -0.45 8.67 2.72
CA PHE A 13 -1.16 8.13 3.89
C PHE A 13 -2.34 9.00 4.35
N SER A 14 -2.63 10.09 3.64
CA SER A 14 -3.84 10.86 3.86
C SER A 14 -5.06 10.10 3.36
N LEU A 15 -5.98 9.85 4.28
CA LEU A 15 -7.30 9.28 4.01
C LEU A 15 -8.03 10.06 2.90
N ARG A 16 -7.80 11.38 2.78
CA ARG A 16 -8.40 12.22 1.73
C ARG A 16 -7.84 11.93 0.34
N ALA A 17 -6.54 11.73 0.22
CA ALA A 17 -5.92 11.40 -1.07
C ALA A 17 -6.37 10.00 -1.54
N PHE A 18 -6.50 9.06 -0.61
CA PHE A 18 -7.09 7.74 -0.89
C PHE A 18 -8.55 7.84 -1.33
N LEU A 19 -9.39 8.59 -0.61
CA LEU A 19 -10.77 8.84 -1.03
C LEU A 19 -10.81 9.43 -2.45
N ARG A 20 -9.96 10.42 -2.72
CA ARG A 20 -9.96 11.12 -4.00
C ARG A 20 -9.45 10.27 -5.17
N HIS A 21 -8.40 9.48 -4.98
CA HIS A 21 -7.78 8.72 -6.08
C HIS A 21 -8.28 7.29 -6.23
N ILE A 22 -8.95 6.72 -5.22
CA ILE A 22 -9.48 5.35 -5.28
C ILE A 22 -11.00 5.36 -5.21
N ILE A 23 -11.61 6.10 -4.28
CA ILE A 23 -13.06 6.02 -4.08
C ILE A 23 -13.81 6.79 -5.18
N ILE A 24 -13.39 8.01 -5.53
CA ILE A 24 -14.05 8.80 -6.59
C ILE A 24 -14.05 8.09 -7.96
N PRO A 25 -12.90 7.67 -8.53
CA PRO A 25 -12.93 6.98 -9.82
C PRO A 25 -13.69 5.64 -9.74
N TRP A 26 -13.65 4.96 -8.59
CA TRP A 26 -14.39 3.72 -8.42
C TRP A 26 -15.91 3.92 -8.31
N LEU A 27 -16.36 5.00 -7.68
CA LEU A 27 -17.75 5.41 -7.67
C LEU A 27 -18.25 5.75 -9.08
N ILE A 28 -17.43 6.44 -9.89
CA ILE A 28 -17.77 6.76 -11.28
C ILE A 28 -17.93 5.48 -12.10
N VAL A 29 -16.98 4.55 -12.02
CA VAL A 29 -17.06 3.26 -12.72
C VAL A 29 -18.25 2.43 -12.24
N SER A 30 -18.51 2.40 -10.94
CA SER A 30 -19.65 1.67 -10.37
C SER A 30 -21.00 2.27 -10.80
N ALA A 31 -21.09 3.60 -10.88
CA ALA A 31 -22.29 4.30 -11.35
C ALA A 31 -22.56 4.03 -12.84
N LEU A 32 -21.52 4.06 -13.68
CA LEU A 32 -21.60 3.67 -15.09
C LEU A 32 -22.02 2.20 -15.25
N ALA A 33 -21.40 1.30 -14.49
CA ALA A 33 -21.74 -0.12 -14.50
C ALA A 33 -23.19 -0.37 -14.05
N TYR A 34 -23.68 0.38 -13.05
CA TYR A 34 -25.07 0.35 -12.62
C TYR A 34 -26.02 0.82 -13.72
N MET A 35 -25.72 1.95 -14.37
CA MET A 35 -26.53 2.45 -15.49
C MET A 35 -26.63 1.40 -16.60
N VAL A 36 -25.51 0.79 -17.00
CA VAL A 36 -25.48 -0.27 -18.02
C VAL A 36 -26.20 -1.55 -17.56
N ALA A 37 -26.09 -1.92 -16.28
CA ALA A 37 -26.80 -3.08 -15.74
C ALA A 37 -28.32 -2.88 -15.68
N SER A 38 -28.77 -1.62 -15.61
CA SER A 38 -30.19 -1.26 -15.46
C SER A 38 -30.97 -1.15 -16.78
N THR A 39 -30.30 -1.13 -17.94
CA THR A 39 -30.96 -0.99 -19.25
C THR A 39 -31.54 -2.31 -19.82
N GLY A 40 -31.46 -3.42 -19.10
CA GLY A 40 -32.00 -4.71 -19.55
C GLY A 40 -33.54 -4.76 -19.46
N GLN A 41 -34.19 -5.22 -20.54
CA GLN A 41 -35.65 -5.43 -20.61
C GLN A 41 -36.14 -6.49 -19.60
N ASP A 42 -35.28 -7.43 -19.21
CA ASP A 42 -35.59 -8.48 -18.25
C ASP A 42 -35.31 -8.03 -16.80
N ALA A 43 -36.36 -7.72 -16.04
CA ALA A 43 -36.26 -7.26 -14.65
C ALA A 43 -35.43 -8.21 -13.75
N HIS A 44 -35.60 -9.52 -13.92
CA HIS A 44 -34.84 -10.52 -13.15
C HIS A 44 -33.35 -10.57 -13.52
N ALA A 45 -33.00 -10.39 -14.79
CA ALA A 45 -31.60 -10.40 -15.23
C ALA A 45 -30.89 -9.10 -14.82
N SER A 46 -31.58 -7.96 -14.95
CA SER A 46 -31.10 -6.64 -14.51
C SER A 46 -30.83 -6.61 -13.01
N PHE A 47 -31.73 -7.16 -12.19
CA PHE A 47 -31.53 -7.25 -10.73
C PHE A 47 -30.27 -8.05 -10.34
N ARG A 48 -30.04 -9.22 -10.97
CA ARG A 48 -28.84 -10.03 -10.72
C ARG A 48 -27.56 -9.29 -11.09
N ARG A 49 -27.55 -8.58 -12.23
CA ARG A 49 -26.39 -7.78 -12.68
C ARG A 49 -26.08 -6.64 -11.71
N VAL A 50 -27.11 -5.93 -11.25
CA VAL A 50 -26.98 -4.86 -10.25
C VAL A 50 -26.39 -5.39 -8.95
N ILE A 51 -26.87 -6.53 -8.43
CA ILE A 51 -26.31 -7.14 -7.22
C ILE A 51 -24.85 -7.50 -7.40
N LEU A 52 -24.48 -8.09 -8.54
CA LEU A 52 -23.09 -8.43 -8.83
C LEU A 52 -22.20 -7.18 -8.85
N VAL A 53 -22.62 -6.12 -9.54
CA VAL A 53 -21.90 -4.84 -9.55
C VAL A 53 -21.72 -4.32 -8.13
N LEU A 54 -22.79 -4.30 -7.32
CA LEU A 54 -22.74 -3.82 -5.94
C LEU A 54 -21.77 -4.65 -5.08
N PHE A 55 -21.83 -5.98 -5.21
CA PHE A 55 -20.97 -6.90 -4.48
C PHE A 55 -19.50 -6.67 -4.83
N PHE A 56 -19.16 -6.62 -6.13
CA PHE A 56 -17.79 -6.36 -6.57
C PHE A 56 -17.30 -4.97 -6.18
N SER A 57 -18.16 -3.95 -6.25
CA SER A 57 -17.82 -2.60 -5.83
C SER A 57 -17.47 -2.53 -4.35
N LEU A 58 -18.29 -3.15 -3.48
CA LEU A 58 -18.03 -3.22 -2.04
C LEU A 58 -16.79 -4.06 -1.72
N TYR A 59 -16.65 -5.23 -2.35
CA TYR A 59 -15.49 -6.11 -2.19
C TYR A 59 -14.18 -5.38 -2.52
N PHE A 60 -14.15 -4.67 -3.65
CA PHE A 60 -12.98 -3.90 -4.05
C PHE A 60 -12.67 -2.77 -3.06
N LEU A 61 -13.69 -2.07 -2.56
CA LEU A 61 -13.54 -1.01 -1.56
C LEU A 61 -12.91 -1.55 -0.26
N VAL A 62 -13.39 -2.70 0.23
CA VAL A 62 -12.90 -3.35 1.45
C VAL A 62 -11.46 -3.83 1.29
N ILE A 63 -11.12 -4.48 0.18
CA ILE A 63 -9.75 -4.95 -0.04
C ILE A 63 -8.77 -3.78 -0.17
N ARG A 64 -9.13 -2.75 -0.93
CA ARG A 64 -8.24 -1.59 -1.13
C ARG A 64 -8.08 -0.79 0.16
N SER A 65 -9.12 -0.65 0.98
CA SER A 65 -9.02 0.02 2.27
C SER A 65 -8.15 -0.79 3.24
N GLY A 66 -8.32 -2.12 3.29
CA GLY A 66 -7.47 -3.02 4.08
C GLY A 66 -5.99 -2.95 3.66
N LEU A 67 -5.71 -2.92 2.36
CA LEU A 67 -4.34 -2.80 1.84
C LEU A 67 -3.69 -1.47 2.24
N LEU A 68 -4.44 -0.37 2.26
CA LEU A 68 -3.94 0.92 2.73
C LEU A 68 -3.59 0.87 4.21
N VAL A 69 -4.48 0.32 5.05
CA VAL A 69 -4.24 0.19 6.49
C VAL A 69 -2.99 -0.66 6.74
N MET A 70 -2.86 -1.78 6.01
CA MET A 70 -1.69 -2.64 6.10
C MET A 70 -0.40 -1.92 5.70
N THR A 71 -0.42 -1.16 4.61
CA THR A 71 0.75 -0.41 4.13
C THR A 71 1.14 0.69 5.11
N ARG A 72 0.15 1.37 5.70
CA ARG A 72 0.36 2.39 6.73
C ARG A 72 0.96 1.80 8.00
N ASN A 73 0.41 0.69 8.48
CA ASN A 73 0.94 0.01 9.65
C ASN A 73 2.38 -0.48 9.41
N LEU A 74 2.66 -0.98 8.20
CA LEU A 74 4.01 -1.40 7.80
C LEU A 74 4.99 -0.22 7.77
N HIS A 75 4.55 0.94 7.28
CA HIS A 75 5.34 2.17 7.29
C HIS A 75 5.67 2.62 8.72
N ASP A 76 4.66 2.69 9.59
CA ASP A 76 4.82 3.09 10.99
C ASP A 76 5.76 2.13 11.74
N THR A 77 5.61 0.82 11.50
CA THR A 77 6.49 -0.21 12.07
C THR A 77 7.93 -0.03 11.60
N LEU A 78 8.17 0.11 10.29
CA LEU A 78 9.52 0.27 9.74
C LEU A 78 10.20 1.55 10.24
N LYS A 79 9.44 2.63 10.36
CA LYS A 79 9.93 3.90 10.90
C LYS A 79 10.32 3.79 12.36
N LYS A 80 9.52 3.08 13.17
CA LYS A 80 9.80 2.86 14.60
C LYS A 80 10.99 1.92 14.84
N ASP A 81 11.06 0.82 14.10
CA ASP A 81 12.05 -0.24 14.36
C ASP A 81 13.42 0.03 13.72
N TYR A 82 13.47 0.72 12.57
CA TYR A 82 14.69 0.90 11.77
C TYR A 82 15.11 2.36 11.58
N GLY A 83 14.29 3.33 11.98
CA GLY A 83 14.64 4.75 12.07
C GLY A 83 15.37 5.30 10.83
N GLU A 84 16.62 5.73 11.02
CA GLU A 84 17.44 6.33 9.95
C GLU A 84 17.77 5.38 8.80
N ALA A 85 17.92 4.08 9.06
CA ALA A 85 18.22 3.11 8.00
C ALA A 85 17.04 2.98 7.03
N TYR A 86 15.81 3.02 7.56
CA TYR A 86 14.60 3.08 6.76
C TYR A 86 14.51 4.38 5.94
N ALA A 87 14.81 5.52 6.57
CA ALA A 87 14.78 6.81 5.89
C ALA A 87 15.76 6.88 4.71
N ARG A 88 16.96 6.30 4.88
CA ARG A 88 17.99 6.22 3.84
C ARG A 88 17.55 5.36 2.66
N GLU A 89 17.06 4.14 2.93
CA GLU A 89 16.56 3.22 1.88
C GLU A 89 15.36 3.81 1.13
N LEU A 90 14.45 4.49 1.83
CA LEU A 90 13.31 5.14 1.18
C LEU A 90 13.76 6.31 0.30
N SER A 91 14.73 7.11 0.76
CA SER A 91 15.27 8.24 -0.02
C SER A 91 16.06 7.82 -1.26
N ALA A 92 16.63 6.61 -1.26
CA ALA A 92 17.29 6.02 -2.41
C ALA A 92 16.31 5.63 -3.53
N HIS A 93 15.02 5.44 -3.20
CA HIS A 93 13.96 5.22 -4.19
C HIS A 93 13.37 6.58 -4.60
N GLN A 94 14.09 7.31 -5.46
CA GLN A 94 13.73 8.67 -5.93
C GLN A 94 12.46 8.75 -6.80
N ASP A 95 11.91 7.62 -7.25
CA ASP A 95 10.74 7.57 -8.15
C ASP A 95 9.41 7.63 -7.40
N PHE A 96 9.16 8.75 -6.72
CA PHE A 96 7.97 8.97 -5.89
C PHE A 96 6.65 8.93 -6.68
N GLY A 97 6.67 9.17 -8.00
CA GLY A 97 5.50 9.07 -8.87
C GLY A 97 5.03 7.63 -9.11
N LEU A 98 5.96 6.67 -9.23
CA LEU A 98 5.67 5.24 -9.44
C LEU A 98 5.50 4.45 -8.13
N LEU A 99 6.11 4.97 -7.06
CA LEU A 99 5.97 4.45 -5.70
C LEU A 99 4.52 4.32 -5.29
N GLY A 100 3.66 5.20 -5.79
CA GLY A 100 2.25 5.17 -5.49
C GLY A 100 1.48 3.89 -5.79
N LEU A 101 1.73 3.32 -6.96
CA LEU A 101 1.10 2.07 -7.39
C LEU A 101 1.73 0.84 -6.73
N LYS A 102 2.95 0.95 -6.19
CA LYS A 102 3.74 -0.18 -5.68
C LYS A 102 4.21 -0.02 -4.24
N LEU A 103 3.66 0.94 -3.50
CA LEU A 103 4.15 1.37 -2.19
C LEU A 103 4.26 0.20 -1.21
N GLY A 104 3.19 -0.60 -1.09
CA GLY A 104 3.19 -1.79 -0.23
C GLY A 104 4.28 -2.81 -0.61
N ALA A 105 4.50 -3.04 -1.91
CA ALA A 105 5.56 -3.94 -2.37
C ALA A 105 6.95 -3.37 -2.13
N THR A 106 7.14 -2.06 -2.32
CA THR A 106 8.41 -1.38 -2.06
C THR A 106 8.74 -1.38 -0.58
N LEU A 107 7.79 -1.06 0.31
CA LEU A 107 7.98 -1.15 1.76
C LEU A 107 8.29 -2.59 2.21
N ALA A 108 7.61 -3.60 1.63
CA ALA A 108 7.90 -5.00 1.92
C ALA A 108 9.33 -5.41 1.49
N ARG A 109 9.82 -4.90 0.35
CA ARG A 109 11.19 -5.12 -0.11
C ARG A 109 12.21 -4.44 0.82
N ILE A 110 11.96 -3.19 1.21
CA ILE A 110 12.82 -2.46 2.16
C ILE A 110 12.88 -3.20 3.49
N LYS A 111 11.74 -3.67 4.00
CA LYS A 111 11.69 -4.51 5.22
C LYS A 111 12.57 -5.74 5.11
N ARG A 112 12.47 -6.51 4.01
CA ARG A 112 13.31 -7.70 3.80
C ARG A 112 14.79 -7.36 3.80
N ARG A 113 15.20 -6.30 3.09
CA ARG A 113 16.60 -5.86 3.06
C ARG A 113 17.12 -5.49 4.44
N LEU A 114 16.35 -4.74 5.23
CA LEU A 114 16.74 -4.33 6.58
C LEU A 114 16.85 -5.53 7.54
N ILE A 115 15.97 -6.53 7.42
CA ILE A 115 16.07 -7.79 8.18
C ILE A 115 17.34 -8.54 7.80
N ASP A 116 17.62 -8.70 6.51
CA ASP A 116 18.80 -9.42 6.02
C ASP A 116 20.10 -8.73 6.47
N GLU A 117 20.14 -7.39 6.44
CA GLU A 117 21.28 -6.62 6.95
C GLU A 117 21.51 -6.80 8.45
N GLN A 118 20.44 -6.76 9.26
CA GLN A 118 20.55 -7.02 10.70
C GLN A 118 21.04 -8.44 10.98
N GLN A 119 20.53 -9.44 10.24
CA GLN A 119 20.99 -10.83 10.38
C GLN A 119 22.46 -11.00 10.01
N ARG A 120 22.92 -10.37 8.92
CA ARG A 120 24.33 -10.37 8.51
C ARG A 120 25.23 -9.70 9.54
N LYS A 121 24.81 -8.57 10.12
CA LYS A 121 25.56 -7.91 11.21
C LYS A 121 25.71 -8.81 12.43
N ARG A 122 24.62 -9.49 12.86
CA ARG A 122 24.66 -10.45 13.96
C ARG A 122 25.56 -11.64 13.68
N ALA A 123 25.55 -12.18 12.45
CA ALA A 123 26.42 -13.28 12.04
C ALA A 123 27.91 -12.90 12.09
N ARG A 124 28.26 -11.70 11.61
CA ARG A 124 29.64 -11.18 11.68
C ARG A 124 30.11 -10.95 13.11
N GLN A 125 29.24 -10.43 13.98
CA GLN A 125 29.56 -10.28 15.41
C GLN A 125 29.81 -11.63 16.09
N LYS A 126 29.03 -12.67 15.78
CA LYS A 126 29.26 -14.02 16.30
C LYS A 126 30.58 -14.63 15.82
N GLN A 127 30.98 -14.38 14.57
CA GLN A 127 32.25 -14.85 14.03
C GLN A 127 33.45 -14.10 14.62
N ALA A 128 33.32 -12.79 14.90
CA ALA A 128 34.35 -12.00 15.56
C ALA A 128 34.57 -12.40 17.03
N PHE A 129 33.60 -13.06 17.66
CA PHE A 129 33.66 -13.52 19.05
C PHE A 129 34.05 -15.00 19.20
N GLN A 130 34.21 -15.75 18.11
CA GLN A 130 34.87 -17.06 18.18
C GLN A 130 36.38 -16.83 18.13
N PRO A 131 37.12 -17.07 19.24
CA PRO A 131 38.58 -17.04 19.18
C PRO A 131 39.03 -18.11 18.18
N LYS A 132 39.98 -17.73 17.30
CA LYS A 132 40.68 -18.69 16.44
C LYS A 132 41.25 -19.83 17.31
N PRO A 133 41.19 -21.09 16.84
CA PRO A 133 41.82 -22.21 17.53
C PRO A 133 43.34 -22.00 17.67
#